data_AF-E7QZZ4-F1
#
_entry.id   AF-E7QZZ4-F1
#
_cell.length_a   1.000
_cell.length_b   1.000
_cell.length_c   1.000
_cell.angle_alpha   90.00
_cell.angle_beta   90.00
_cell.angle_gamma   90.00
#
_symmetry.space_group_name_H-M   'P 1'
#
loop_
_entity.id
_entity.type
_entity.pdbx_description
1 polymer ?
#
loop_
_entity_poly.entity_id
_entity_poly.type
_entity_poly.pdbx_seq_one_letter_code
_entity_poly.pdbx_strand_id
1 'polypeptide(L)'
;MKKIVRRKFYGGGSCTGNMDLDTPIAASESVMRVAELVAAYLLVGLFVVGLLDFGFLALSFLRAGRATDPRTLIELVDIVLLLFIVAEIYRTVIAYVESEGEVGVVRATVYAGIIALVRKAITFQIDGYSSVTNAAIAAGSYTLLLVGLGTVLWVVSRR
;
A
#
# COMPACT_ATOMS: atom_id res chain seq x y z
N MET A 1 21.08 20.20 -3.34
CA MET A 1 22.40 20.58 -3.91
C MET A 1 23.11 19.31 -4.37
N LYS A 2 23.64 19.29 -5.61
CA LYS A 2 24.13 18.15 -6.44
C LYS A 2 23.00 17.36 -7.15
N LYS A 3 23.05 17.08 -8.46
CA LYS A 3 24.08 17.29 -9.48
C LYS A 3 23.42 17.39 -10.87
N ILE A 4 23.67 18.49 -11.56
CA ILE A 4 23.42 18.71 -12.98
C ILE A 4 24.33 17.76 -13.78
N VAL A 5 23.77 16.91 -14.63
CA VAL A 5 24.50 16.22 -15.69
C VAL A 5 23.82 16.55 -17.02
N ARG A 6 24.34 17.59 -17.67
CA ARG A 6 24.13 17.81 -19.10
C ARG A 6 24.84 16.69 -19.87
N ARG A 7 24.15 16.06 -20.83
CA ARG A 7 24.80 15.59 -22.07
C ARG A 7 24.11 16.23 -23.25
N LYS A 8 24.95 16.76 -24.14
CA LYS A 8 24.63 17.43 -25.39
C LYS A 8 24.88 16.42 -26.52
N PHE A 9 24.18 16.63 -27.64
CA PHE A 9 24.44 16.12 -28.99
C PHE A 9 23.83 14.77 -29.42
N TYR A 10 22.71 14.86 -30.13
CA TYR A 10 22.57 14.29 -31.48
C TYR A 10 21.90 15.33 -32.37
N GLY A 11 22.47 15.60 -33.53
CA GLY A 11 21.88 16.41 -34.59
C GLY A 11 21.74 15.58 -35.86
N GLY A 12 20.66 15.83 -36.61
CA GLY A 12 20.57 15.53 -38.05
C GLY A 12 19.57 14.45 -38.45
N GLY A 13 18.41 14.88 -38.95
CA GLY A 13 17.72 14.22 -40.07
C GLY A 13 16.41 13.49 -39.77
N SER A 14 15.27 14.17 -39.92
CA SER A 14 14.10 13.78 -40.75
C SER A 14 12.81 14.49 -40.27
N CYS A 15 12.33 15.43 -41.07
CA CYS A 15 11.02 16.05 -40.92
C CYS A 15 10.02 15.29 -41.79
N THR A 16 9.29 14.32 -41.23
CA THR A 16 7.99 13.86 -41.74
C THR A 16 7.31 13.00 -40.66
N GLY A 17 6.32 13.58 -39.98
CA GLY A 17 5.26 12.80 -39.32
C GLY A 17 5.30 12.55 -37.80
N ASN A 18 5.88 13.43 -36.97
CA ASN A 18 5.91 13.21 -35.50
C ASN A 18 5.29 14.33 -34.62
N MET A 19 4.61 15.33 -35.20
CA MET A 19 4.17 16.53 -34.46
C MET A 19 2.79 16.44 -33.77
N ASP A 20 2.14 15.28 -33.70
CA ASP A 20 0.78 15.16 -33.12
C ASP A 20 0.68 14.21 -31.90
N LEU A 21 1.75 13.51 -31.55
CA LEU A 21 1.80 12.59 -30.39
C LEU A 21 2.56 13.16 -29.18
N ASP A 22 3.46 14.12 -29.41
CA ASP A 22 4.29 14.69 -28.33
C ASP A 22 3.48 15.59 -27.39
N THR A 23 2.49 16.31 -27.90
CA THR A 23 1.55 17.17 -27.15
C THR A 23 0.63 16.38 -26.20
N PRO A 24 -0.05 15.30 -26.63
CA PRO A 24 -0.86 14.50 -25.71
C PRO A 24 -0.02 13.73 -24.68
N ILE A 25 1.20 13.29 -25.02
CA ILE A 25 2.10 12.63 -24.07
C ILE A 25 2.55 13.61 -22.97
N ALA A 26 2.97 14.82 -23.33
CA ALA A 26 3.38 15.84 -22.36
C ALA A 26 2.22 16.28 -21.44
N ALA A 27 1.00 16.36 -21.98
CA ALA A 27 -0.20 16.61 -21.18
C ALA A 27 -0.46 15.48 -20.19
N SER A 28 -0.31 14.22 -20.62
CA SER A 28 -0.49 13.05 -19.75
C SER A 28 0.54 13.01 -18.61
N GLU A 29 1.81 13.33 -18.87
CA GLU A 29 2.85 13.36 -17.83
C GLU A 29 2.54 14.42 -16.75
N SER A 30 2.11 15.60 -17.16
CA SER A 30 1.72 16.68 -16.24
C SER A 30 0.52 16.30 -15.36
N VAL A 31 -0.51 15.69 -15.98
CA VAL A 31 -1.70 15.22 -15.26
C VAL A 31 -1.34 14.13 -14.26
N MET A 32 -0.50 13.16 -14.64
CA MET A 32 -0.05 12.09 -13.75
C MET A 32 0.70 12.64 -12.54
N ARG A 33 1.60 13.61 -12.74
CA ARG A 33 2.36 14.26 -11.66
C ARG A 33 1.47 15.01 -10.67
N VAL A 34 0.41 15.68 -11.16
CA VAL A 34 -0.58 16.32 -10.28
C VAL A 34 -1.40 15.28 -9.51
N ALA A 35 -1.85 14.22 -10.19
CA ALA A 35 -2.61 13.14 -9.56
C ALA A 35 -1.81 12.44 -8.46
N GLU A 36 -0.53 12.19 -8.72
CA GLU A 36 0.41 11.63 -7.75
C GLU A 36 0.53 12.51 -6.50
N LEU A 37 0.76 13.82 -6.68
CA LEU A 37 0.87 14.76 -5.58
C LEU A 37 -0.41 14.79 -4.74
N VAL A 38 -1.58 14.84 -5.40
CA VAL A 38 -2.88 14.77 -4.73
C VAL A 38 -3.05 13.47 -3.98
N ALA A 39 -2.74 12.32 -4.59
CA ALA A 39 -2.82 11.01 -3.94
C ALA A 39 -1.89 10.93 -2.71
N ALA A 40 -0.66 11.43 -2.82
CA ALA A 40 0.28 11.49 -1.70
C ALA A 40 -0.27 12.33 -0.54
N TYR A 41 -0.80 13.52 -0.82
CA TYR A 41 -1.42 14.37 0.21
C TYR A 41 -2.66 13.72 0.84
N LEU A 42 -3.50 13.06 0.04
CA LEU A 42 -4.67 12.35 0.56
C LEU A 42 -4.26 11.18 1.46
N LEU A 43 -3.26 10.39 1.07
CA LEU A 43 -2.76 9.27 1.88
C LEU A 43 -2.15 9.76 3.20
N VAL A 44 -1.34 10.81 3.15
CA VAL A 44 -0.78 11.44 4.37
C VAL A 44 -1.90 12.00 5.24
N GLY A 45 -2.90 12.66 4.66
CA GLY A 45 -4.07 13.16 5.37
C GLY A 45 -4.85 12.04 6.06
N LEU A 46 -5.15 10.95 5.35
CA LEU A 46 -5.81 9.77 5.91
C LEU A 46 -4.99 9.15 7.06
N PHE A 47 -3.67 9.09 6.90
CA PHE A 47 -2.78 8.56 7.92
C PHE A 47 -2.82 9.42 9.20
N VAL A 48 -2.78 10.75 9.05
CA VAL A 48 -2.90 11.68 10.18
C VAL A 48 -4.25 11.51 10.88
N VAL A 49 -5.35 11.46 10.14
CA VAL A 49 -6.69 11.25 10.73
C VAL A 49 -6.74 9.93 11.49
N GLY A 50 -6.31 8.83 10.89
CA GLY A 50 -6.30 7.53 11.58
C GLY A 50 -5.39 7.51 12.80
N LEU A 51 -4.27 8.24 12.79
CA LEU A 51 -3.35 8.34 13.93
C LEU A 51 -4.01 9.10 15.08
N LEU A 52 -4.76 10.16 14.77
CA LEU A 52 -5.54 10.89 15.76
C LEU A 52 -6.67 10.02 16.33
N ASP A 53 -7.41 9.30 15.48
CA ASP A 53 -8.48 8.39 15.90
C ASP A 53 -7.94 7.32 16.85
N PHE A 54 -6.83 6.68 16.50
CA PHE A 54 -6.11 5.74 17.36
C PHE A 54 -5.72 6.40 18.70
N GLY A 55 -5.14 7.61 18.65
CA GLY A 55 -4.71 8.34 19.84
C GLY A 55 -5.86 8.66 20.80
N PHE A 56 -6.99 9.14 20.27
CA PHE A 56 -8.18 9.42 21.08
C PHE A 56 -8.77 8.14 21.69
N LEU A 57 -8.86 7.07 20.89
CA LEU A 57 -9.38 5.79 21.38
C LEU A 57 -8.48 5.21 22.48
N ALA A 58 -7.16 5.14 22.24
CA ALA A 58 -6.20 4.67 23.22
C ALA A 58 -6.27 5.48 24.53
N LEU A 59 -6.34 6.80 24.43
CA LEU A 59 -6.45 7.68 25.60
C LEU A 59 -7.76 7.44 26.37
N SER A 60 -8.87 7.20 25.67
CA SER A 60 -10.15 6.88 26.30
C SER A 60 -10.09 5.58 27.10
N PHE A 61 -9.40 4.56 26.59
CA PHE A 61 -9.23 3.26 27.24
C PHE A 61 -8.30 3.32 28.45
N LEU A 62 -7.20 4.09 28.34
CA LEU A 62 -6.28 4.32 29.45
C LEU A 62 -6.99 5.01 30.63
N ARG A 63 -7.82 6.03 30.35
CA ARG A 63 -8.58 6.74 31.39
C ARG A 63 -9.66 5.87 32.03
N ALA A 64 -10.27 4.97 31.26
CA ALA A 64 -11.33 4.08 31.74
C ALA A 64 -10.81 2.85 32.50
N GLY A 65 -9.50 2.61 32.55
CA GLY A 65 -8.92 1.44 33.21
C GLY A 65 -9.25 0.10 32.53
N ARG A 66 -9.65 0.11 31.25
CA ARG A 66 -10.06 -1.09 30.48
C ARG A 66 -8.96 -1.63 29.56
N ALA A 67 -7.71 -1.23 29.78
CA ALA A 67 -6.59 -1.55 28.89
C ALA A 67 -6.29 -3.06 28.75
N THR A 68 -6.82 -3.90 29.65
CA THR A 68 -6.55 -5.35 29.68
C THR A 68 -7.71 -6.23 29.20
N ASP A 69 -8.82 -5.66 28.72
CA ASP A 69 -9.89 -6.46 28.11
C ASP A 69 -9.48 -6.89 26.68
N PRO A 70 -9.41 -8.21 26.38
CA PRO A 70 -9.05 -8.71 25.06
C PRO A 70 -9.91 -8.13 23.93
N ARG A 71 -11.21 -7.91 24.18
CA ARG A 71 -12.12 -7.41 23.15
C ARG A 71 -11.79 -5.96 22.78
N THR A 72 -11.46 -5.14 23.77
CA THR A 72 -11.01 -3.75 23.59
C THR A 72 -9.67 -3.66 22.88
N LEU A 73 -8.74 -4.60 23.16
CA LEU A 73 -7.46 -4.67 22.47
C LEU A 73 -7.62 -4.96 20.97
N ILE A 74 -8.58 -5.82 20.59
CA ILE A 74 -8.87 -6.12 19.18
C ILE A 74 -9.35 -4.87 18.44
N GLU A 75 -10.23 -4.07 19.04
CA GLU A 75 -10.69 -2.80 18.44
C GLU A 75 -9.54 -1.82 18.22
N LEU A 76 -8.62 -1.73 19.17
CA LEU A 76 -7.44 -0.88 19.05
C LEU A 76 -6.52 -1.36 17.92
N VAL A 77 -6.27 -2.66 17.88
CA VAL A 77 -5.48 -3.33 16.86
C VAL A 77 -6.10 -3.10 15.48
N ASP A 78 -7.42 -3.12 15.34
CA ASP A 78 -8.09 -2.84 14.06
C ASP A 78 -7.78 -1.46 13.49
N ILE A 79 -7.74 -0.41 14.32
CA ILE A 79 -7.36 0.94 13.88
C ILE A 79 -5.88 1.01 13.50
N VAL A 80 -4.99 0.47 14.34
CA VAL A 80 -3.55 0.44 14.05
C VAL A 80 -3.28 -0.32 12.75
N LEU A 81 -3.97 -1.42 12.53
CA LEU A 81 -3.83 -2.20 11.31
C LEU A 81 -4.45 -1.50 10.09
N LEU A 82 -5.46 -0.65 10.26
CA LEU A 82 -5.95 0.23 9.20
C LEU A 82 -4.87 1.26 8.82
N LEU A 83 -4.17 1.83 9.81
CA LEU A 83 -3.02 2.71 9.56
C LEU A 83 -1.90 2.00 8.80
N PHE A 84 -1.60 0.74 9.14
CA PHE A 84 -0.63 -0.06 8.39
C PHE A 84 -1.03 -0.25 6.93
N ILE A 85 -2.32 -0.43 6.62
CA ILE A 85 -2.79 -0.48 5.22
C ILE A 85 -2.52 0.83 4.51
N VAL A 86 -2.80 1.99 5.13
CA VAL A 86 -2.55 3.30 4.51
C VAL A 86 -1.07 3.51 4.24
N ALA A 87 -0.21 3.20 5.22
CA ALA A 87 1.24 3.27 5.06
C ALA A 87 1.75 2.37 3.93
N GLU A 88 1.16 1.19 3.78
CA GLU A 88 1.50 0.25 2.73
C GLU A 88 1.08 0.76 1.33
N ILE A 89 -0.14 1.30 1.20
CA ILE A 89 -0.59 1.91 -0.06
C ILE A 89 0.35 3.05 -0.46
N TYR A 90 0.76 3.90 0.50
CA TYR A 90 1.74 4.95 0.24
C TYR A 90 3.04 4.40 -0.36
N ARG A 91 3.57 3.30 0.19
CA ARG A 91 4.77 2.66 -0.35
C ARG A 91 4.58 2.17 -1.79
N THR A 92 3.41 1.60 -2.11
CA THR A 92 3.13 1.20 -3.49
C THR A 92 3.06 2.40 -4.45
N VAL A 93 2.46 3.51 -4.02
CA VAL A 93 2.43 4.74 -4.82
C VAL A 93 3.83 5.27 -5.08
N ILE A 94 4.70 5.34 -4.05
CA ILE A 94 6.09 5.79 -4.22
C ILE A 94 6.86 4.86 -5.18
N ALA A 95 6.68 3.54 -5.09
CA ALA A 95 7.33 2.60 -6.01
C ALA A 95 6.92 2.82 -7.48
N TYR A 96 5.67 3.23 -7.73
CA TYR A 96 5.22 3.62 -9.08
C TYR A 96 5.94 4.87 -9.59
N VAL A 97 6.23 5.81 -8.70
CA VAL A 97 6.78 7.14 -9.03
C VAL A 97 8.28 7.11 -9.22
N GLU A 98 9.00 6.39 -8.35
CA GLU A 98 10.47 6.37 -8.36
C GLU A 98 11.06 5.59 -9.54
N SER A 99 10.24 5.18 -10.51
CA SER A 99 10.67 4.49 -11.74
C SER A 99 11.48 3.22 -11.45
N GLU A 100 11.12 2.47 -10.41
CA GLU A 100 11.74 1.17 -10.07
C GLU A 100 11.50 0.06 -11.13
N GLY A 101 10.91 0.40 -12.28
CA GLY A 101 10.48 -0.54 -13.31
C GLY A 101 9.25 -1.34 -12.88
N GLU A 102 8.64 -2.04 -13.84
CA GLU A 102 7.42 -2.83 -13.61
C GLU A 102 7.64 -3.93 -12.53
N VAL A 103 8.86 -4.42 -12.38
CA VAL A 103 9.23 -5.45 -11.39
C VAL A 103 9.25 -4.90 -9.95
N GLY A 104 9.66 -3.64 -9.75
CA GLY A 104 9.67 -2.99 -8.44
C GLY A 104 8.25 -2.81 -7.89
N VAL A 105 7.34 -2.35 -8.75
CA VAL A 105 5.91 -2.20 -8.44
C VAL A 105 5.28 -3.53 -8.04
N VAL A 106 5.46 -4.59 -8.83
CA VAL A 106 4.90 -5.92 -8.53
C VAL A 106 5.40 -6.41 -7.17
N ARG A 107 6.69 -6.25 -6.89
CA ARG A 107 7.29 -6.66 -5.61
C ARG A 107 6.68 -5.86 -4.44
N ALA A 108 6.56 -4.54 -4.57
CA ALA A 108 5.93 -3.70 -3.55
C ALA A 108 4.47 -4.13 -3.30
N THR A 109 3.69 -4.37 -4.35
CA THR A 109 2.29 -4.82 -4.23
C THR A 109 2.18 -6.22 -3.61
N VAL A 110 3.09 -7.15 -3.90
CA VAL A 110 3.07 -8.49 -3.28
C VAL A 110 3.41 -8.42 -1.80
N TYR A 111 4.39 -7.60 -1.40
CA TYR A 111 4.67 -7.34 0.02
C TYR A 111 3.45 -6.73 0.72
N ALA A 112 2.79 -5.76 0.06
CA ALA A 112 1.57 -5.16 0.56
C ALA A 112 0.46 -6.19 0.79
N GLY A 113 0.24 -7.06 -0.18
CA GLY A 113 -0.75 -8.14 -0.09
C GLY A 113 -0.44 -9.11 1.06
N ILE A 114 0.83 -9.47 1.26
CA ILE A 114 1.24 -10.34 2.36
C ILE A 114 0.97 -9.66 3.71
N ILE A 115 1.38 -8.40 3.88
CA ILE A 115 1.15 -7.65 5.13
C ILE A 115 -0.36 -7.54 5.43
N ALA A 116 -1.18 -7.28 4.40
CA ALA A 116 -2.63 -7.21 4.54
C ALA A 116 -3.28 -8.56 4.94
N LEU A 117 -2.76 -9.69 4.46
CA LEU A 117 -3.25 -11.01 4.88
C LEU A 117 -2.77 -11.38 6.28
N VAL A 118 -1.52 -11.05 6.61
CA VAL A 118 -0.98 -11.21 7.97
C VAL A 118 -1.81 -10.41 8.96
N ARG A 119 -2.21 -9.17 8.61
CA ARG A 119 -3.18 -8.38 9.37
C ARG A 119 -4.44 -9.21 9.68
N LYS A 120 -5.03 -9.84 8.67
CA LYS A 120 -6.28 -10.59 8.85
C LYS A 120 -6.11 -11.83 9.72
N ALA A 121 -4.93 -12.45 9.68
CA ALA A 121 -4.56 -13.55 10.57
C ALA A 121 -4.36 -13.10 12.03
N ILE A 122 -3.76 -11.93 12.27
CA ILE A 122 -3.54 -11.40 13.63
C ILE A 122 -4.88 -11.06 14.32
N THR A 123 -5.84 -10.48 13.60
CA THR A 123 -7.19 -10.18 14.15
C THR A 123 -8.15 -11.38 14.03
N PHE A 124 -7.66 -12.59 13.77
CA PHE A 124 -8.55 -13.74 13.57
C PHE A 124 -9.16 -14.20 14.91
N GLN A 125 -10.49 -14.12 15.01
CA GLN A 125 -11.25 -14.62 16.17
C GLN A 125 -12.33 -15.61 15.72
N ILE A 126 -12.43 -16.75 16.38
CA ILE A 126 -13.38 -17.83 16.02
C ILE A 126 -14.83 -17.38 16.33
N ASP A 127 -15.03 -16.67 17.43
CA ASP A 127 -16.35 -16.21 17.90
C ASP A 127 -17.01 -15.19 16.96
N GLY A 128 -16.27 -14.65 15.98
CA GLY A 128 -16.80 -13.76 14.95
C GLY A 128 -17.54 -14.47 13.82
N TYR A 129 -17.58 -15.82 13.81
CA TYR A 129 -18.20 -16.62 12.75
C TYR A 129 -19.42 -17.37 13.27
N SER A 130 -20.42 -17.57 12.40
CA SER A 130 -21.66 -18.26 12.75
C SER A 130 -21.49 -19.75 13.08
N SER A 131 -20.37 -20.36 12.71
CA SER A 131 -20.01 -21.72 13.09
C SER A 131 -18.49 -21.92 13.05
N VAL A 132 -18.01 -22.93 13.79
CA VAL A 132 -16.59 -23.36 13.76
C VAL A 132 -16.16 -23.78 12.35
N THR A 133 -17.05 -24.41 11.59
CA THR A 133 -16.78 -24.79 10.19
C THR A 133 -16.52 -23.56 9.31
N ASN A 134 -17.30 -22.49 9.48
CA ASN A 134 -17.10 -21.24 8.72
C ASN A 134 -15.77 -20.57 9.09
N ALA A 135 -15.41 -20.58 10.38
CA ALA A 135 -14.11 -20.11 10.83
C ALA A 135 -12.95 -20.92 10.22
N ALA A 136 -13.08 -22.26 10.20
CA ALA A 136 -12.07 -23.14 9.62
C ALA A 136 -11.89 -22.92 8.10
N ILE A 137 -12.99 -22.72 7.36
CA ILE A 137 -12.95 -22.40 5.92
C ILE A 137 -12.27 -21.05 5.69
N ALA A 138 -12.59 -20.03 6.50
CA ALA A 138 -11.96 -18.72 6.42
C ALA A 138 -10.45 -18.80 6.67
N ALA A 139 -10.02 -19.48 7.75
CA ALA A 139 -8.61 -19.68 8.07
C ALA A 139 -7.87 -20.45 6.97
N GLY A 140 -8.47 -21.50 6.42
CA GLY A 140 -7.95 -22.25 5.27
C GLY A 140 -7.79 -21.36 4.03
N SER A 141 -8.76 -20.48 3.76
CA SER A 141 -8.71 -19.53 2.65
C SER A 141 -7.57 -18.51 2.82
N TYR A 142 -7.39 -17.96 4.03
CA TYR A 142 -6.29 -17.05 4.32
C TYR A 142 -4.93 -17.74 4.20
N THR A 143 -4.83 -18.99 4.63
CA THR A 143 -3.62 -19.82 4.46
C THR A 143 -3.28 -20.01 2.99
N LEU A 144 -4.28 -20.34 2.17
CA LEU A 144 -4.10 -20.54 0.73
C LEU A 144 -3.68 -19.25 0.03
N LEU A 145 -4.29 -18.11 0.38
CA LEU A 145 -3.89 -16.80 -0.15
C LEU A 145 -2.46 -16.41 0.25
N LEU A 146 -2.06 -16.65 1.50
CA LEU A 146 -0.70 -16.39 1.98
C LEU A 146 0.33 -17.25 1.24
N VAL A 147 0.05 -18.55 1.06
CA VAL A 147 0.91 -19.45 0.28
C VAL A 147 0.99 -19.00 -1.18
N GLY A 148 -0.13 -18.61 -1.78
CA GLY A 148 -0.18 -18.10 -3.15
C GLY A 148 0.69 -16.85 -3.34
N LEU A 149 0.52 -15.84 -2.48
CA LEU A 149 1.35 -14.63 -2.52
C LEU A 149 2.83 -14.91 -2.23
N GLY A 150 3.11 -15.78 -1.26
CA GLY A 150 4.47 -16.23 -0.97
C GLY A 150 5.13 -16.93 -2.16
N THR A 151 4.36 -17.73 -2.91
CA THR A 151 4.82 -18.39 -4.13
C THR A 151 5.13 -17.37 -5.22
N VAL A 152 4.25 -16.37 -5.45
CA VAL A 152 4.51 -15.29 -6.41
C VAL A 152 5.76 -14.50 -6.02
N LEU A 153 5.90 -14.14 -4.74
CA LEU A 153 7.09 -13.43 -4.25
C LEU A 153 8.35 -14.24 -4.49
N TRP A 154 8.31 -15.55 -4.24
CA TRP A 154 9.44 -16.46 -4.47
C TRP A 154 9.83 -16.55 -5.95
N VAL A 155 8.85 -16.61 -6.86
CA VAL A 155 9.10 -16.61 -8.32
C VAL A 155 9.70 -15.27 -8.77
N VAL A 156 9.13 -14.15 -8.33
CA VAL A 156 9.58 -12.80 -8.72
C VAL A 156 10.93 -12.44 -8.12
N SER A 157 11.23 -12.90 -6.90
CA SER A 157 12.51 -12.62 -6.23
C SER A 157 13.70 -13.43 -6.74
N ARG A 158 13.45 -14.52 -7.49
CA ARG A 158 14.48 -15.37 -8.10
C ARG A 158 14.94 -14.92 -9.49
N ARG A 159 14.28 -13.94 -10.09
CA ARG A 159 14.69 -13.32 -11.36
C ARG A 159 15.42 -12.01 -11.08
#